data_AF-A0A7S3BNK1-F1
#
_entry.id   AF-A0A7S3BNK1-F1
#
_cell.length_a   1.000
_cell.length_b   1.000
_cell.length_c   1.000
_cell.angle_alpha   90.00
_cell.angle_beta   90.00
_cell.angle_gamma   90.00
#
_symmetry.space_group_name_H-M   'P 1'
#
loop_
_entity.id
_entity.type
_entity.pdbx_description
1 polymer ?
#
loop_
_entity_poly.entity_id
_entity_poly.type
_entity_poly.pdbx_seq_one_letter_code
_entity_poly.pdbx_strand_id
1 'polypeptide(L)'
;MASVLRAAAAAGDLHQCRRAAQPRRAAARGSAKSAKVAVRLCDYTAGAIRVAAERAAALDEEALEAEVQEELDRTHELVRVNFTGSGASLGHTVQLEMKACYADGELKNQPVPGLTADISLDLQEGNPFPLNIFTEQIVEQGMGQMESKTFGVTFPSDWKSERLQNVGVLFTVMIKEIAEKRALPPRSEEERDTIRAEIEGRHAELAARETAKQLDLAIRESLLQNCAVDTQKTVESVSWAKFGEASTKDYAYNMILEEIGAREGLSSVDEVKKLLRDEAEVTWL
;
A
#
# COMPACT_ATOMS: atom_id res chain seq x y z
N MET A 1 -81.31 -24.24 -27.24
CA MET A 1 -80.46 -25.43 -27.47
C MET A 1 -79.14 -25.16 -26.76
N ALA A 2 -78.96 -25.68 -25.53
CA ALA A 2 -78.12 -26.86 -25.23
C ALA A 2 -76.66 -26.65 -25.70
N SER A 3 -75.59 -26.84 -24.94
CA SER A 3 -75.31 -27.60 -23.73
C SER A 3 -73.87 -27.22 -23.30
N VAL A 4 -73.55 -27.08 -22.01
CA VAL A 4 -72.75 -28.06 -21.22
C VAL A 4 -71.31 -28.26 -21.73
N LEU A 5 -70.29 -27.98 -20.91
CA LEU A 5 -69.32 -28.98 -20.39
C LEU A 5 -68.04 -28.39 -19.76
N ARG A 6 -67.70 -28.96 -18.59
CA ARG A 6 -66.37 -29.13 -18.02
C ARG A 6 -65.40 -29.79 -19.01
N ALA A 7 -64.11 -29.49 -18.92
CA ALA A 7 -63.01 -30.45 -19.12
C ALA A 7 -61.74 -29.87 -18.48
N ALA A 8 -61.08 -30.49 -17.50
CA ALA A 8 -60.47 -31.81 -17.46
C ALA A 8 -59.13 -31.89 -18.22
N ALA A 9 -58.11 -32.19 -17.41
CA ALA A 9 -56.79 -32.74 -17.67
C ALA A 9 -56.57 -33.51 -18.98
N ALA A 10 -55.36 -33.33 -19.54
CA ALA A 10 -54.50 -34.38 -20.11
C ALA A 10 -53.10 -33.74 -20.32
N ALA A 11 -52.06 -34.18 -19.62
CA ALA A 11 -51.23 -35.34 -19.97
C ALA A 11 -50.64 -35.20 -21.39
N GLY A 12 -49.35 -34.90 -21.44
CA GLY A 12 -48.53 -34.86 -22.65
C GLY A 12 -47.08 -35.14 -22.30
N ASP A 13 -46.78 -36.43 -22.11
CA ASP A 13 -45.43 -36.99 -22.21
C ASP A 13 -44.78 -36.51 -23.51
N LEU A 14 -43.56 -35.98 -23.45
CA LEU A 14 -42.66 -35.96 -24.61
C LEU A 14 -41.19 -35.99 -24.16
N HIS A 15 -40.65 -37.20 -24.23
CA HIS A 15 -39.32 -37.54 -24.72
C HIS A 15 -38.08 -36.84 -24.14
N GLN A 16 -37.32 -37.65 -23.39
CA GLN A 16 -35.87 -37.65 -23.37
C GLN A 16 -35.30 -37.56 -24.80
N CYS A 17 -34.53 -36.51 -25.07
CA CYS A 17 -33.55 -36.49 -26.14
C CYS A 17 -32.21 -35.99 -25.58
N ARG A 18 -31.36 -36.94 -25.23
CA ARG A 18 -29.90 -36.77 -25.09
C ARG A 18 -29.36 -36.11 -26.35
N ARG A 19 -28.78 -34.92 -26.24
CA ARG A 19 -27.77 -34.44 -27.18
C ARG A 19 -26.50 -34.10 -26.42
N ALA A 20 -25.49 -34.91 -26.66
CA ALA A 20 -24.12 -34.71 -26.22
C ALA A 20 -23.60 -33.36 -26.75
N ALA A 21 -23.23 -32.47 -25.84
CA ALA A 21 -22.44 -31.28 -26.16
C ALA A 21 -20.96 -31.68 -26.10
N GLN A 22 -20.30 -31.67 -27.25
CA GLN A 22 -18.86 -31.85 -27.38
C GLN A 22 -18.12 -30.67 -26.71
N PRO A 23 -17.00 -30.90 -26.00
CA PRO A 23 -16.18 -29.81 -25.49
C PRO A 23 -15.45 -29.13 -26.65
N ARG A 24 -15.73 -27.84 -26.86
CA ARG A 24 -14.93 -26.96 -27.70
C ARG A 24 -13.51 -26.91 -27.12
N ARG A 25 -12.57 -27.54 -27.83
CA ARG A 25 -11.12 -27.36 -27.65
C ARG A 25 -10.79 -25.87 -27.78
N ALA A 26 -10.60 -25.20 -26.64
CA ALA A 26 -9.79 -24.00 -26.60
C ALA A 26 -8.33 -24.44 -26.78
N ALA A 27 -7.66 -23.88 -27.78
CA ALA A 27 -6.26 -24.13 -28.05
C ALA A 27 -5.42 -23.70 -26.85
N ALA A 28 -4.89 -24.68 -26.12
CA ALA A 28 -3.84 -24.47 -25.13
C ALA A 28 -2.62 -23.90 -25.86
N ARG A 29 -2.43 -22.58 -25.81
CA ARG A 29 -1.12 -21.96 -26.02
C ARG A 29 -0.25 -22.48 -24.88
N GLY A 30 0.74 -23.28 -25.24
CA GLY A 30 1.62 -23.96 -24.28
C GLY A 30 2.30 -22.96 -23.37
N SER A 31 1.99 -23.03 -22.07
CA SER A 31 2.94 -22.63 -21.05
C SER A 31 3.97 -23.75 -20.94
N ALA A 32 5.24 -23.36 -20.91
CA ALA A 32 6.36 -24.28 -20.69
C ALA A 32 6.04 -25.20 -19.51
N LYS A 33 6.25 -26.50 -19.69
CA LYS A 33 6.28 -27.47 -18.58
C LYS A 33 7.41 -27.03 -17.66
N SER A 34 7.10 -26.32 -16.58
CA SER A 34 8.04 -26.11 -15.48
C SER A 34 8.42 -27.50 -14.97
N ALA A 35 9.71 -27.72 -14.71
CA ALA A 35 10.13 -28.89 -13.95
C ALA A 35 9.32 -28.88 -12.64
N LYS A 36 8.47 -29.89 -12.43
CA LYS A 36 7.55 -29.91 -11.30
C LYS A 36 8.39 -29.99 -10.03
N VAL A 37 8.52 -28.85 -9.34
CA VAL A 37 9.21 -28.76 -8.05
C VAL A 37 8.52 -29.72 -7.10
N ALA A 38 9.29 -30.60 -6.46
CA ALA A 38 8.72 -31.55 -5.52
C ALA A 38 8.40 -30.81 -4.21
N VAL A 39 7.12 -30.78 -3.84
CA VAL A 39 6.63 -30.22 -2.57
C VAL A 39 6.13 -31.36 -1.69
N ARG A 40 6.63 -31.43 -0.46
CA ARG A 40 6.08 -32.26 0.60
C ARG A 40 5.37 -31.35 1.59
N LEU A 41 4.04 -31.38 1.53
CA LEU A 41 3.20 -30.65 2.46
C LEU A 41 3.29 -31.28 3.86
N CYS A 42 3.35 -30.40 4.85
CA CYS A 42 3.15 -30.66 6.26
C CYS A 42 1.65 -30.75 6.56
N ASP A 43 1.26 -31.21 7.75
CA ASP A 43 -0.14 -31.14 8.16
C ASP A 43 -0.53 -29.66 8.36
N TYR A 44 -1.56 -29.22 7.65
CA TYR A 44 -1.99 -27.81 7.63
C TYR A 44 -3.47 -27.61 8.03
N THR A 45 -4.16 -28.69 8.39
CA THR A 45 -5.57 -28.68 8.81
C THR A 45 -5.72 -29.07 10.28
N ALA A 46 -6.92 -28.89 10.83
CA ALA A 46 -7.30 -29.28 12.18
C ALA A 46 -6.39 -28.69 13.28
N GLY A 47 -5.97 -27.43 13.13
CA GLY A 47 -5.12 -26.76 14.12
C GLY A 47 -3.65 -27.20 14.11
N ALA A 48 -3.19 -27.89 13.06
CA ALA A 48 -1.77 -28.27 12.92
C ALA A 48 -0.84 -27.06 12.79
N ILE A 49 -1.34 -25.94 12.23
CA ILE A 49 -0.62 -24.67 12.18
C ILE A 49 -0.86 -23.92 13.47
N ARG A 50 0.16 -23.87 14.33
CA ARG A 50 0.13 -23.08 15.57
C ARG A 50 0.99 -21.85 15.39
N VAL A 51 0.37 -20.68 15.51
CA VAL A 51 1.05 -19.39 15.28
C VAL A 51 0.72 -18.39 16.37
N ALA A 52 1.71 -17.58 16.72
CA ALA A 52 1.52 -16.40 17.54
C ALA A 52 1.49 -15.17 16.63
N ALA A 53 0.49 -14.30 16.78
CA ALA A 53 0.36 -13.09 15.97
C ALA A 53 -0.10 -11.93 16.85
N GLU A 54 0.40 -10.74 16.55
CA GLU A 54 -0.03 -9.50 17.21
C GLU A 54 -1.32 -8.98 16.56
N ARG A 55 -2.24 -8.48 17.38
CA ARG A 55 -3.36 -7.68 16.87
C ARG A 55 -2.89 -6.27 16.65
N ALA A 56 -3.28 -5.69 15.51
CA ALA A 56 -3.19 -4.25 15.38
C ALA A 56 -3.99 -3.61 16.52
N ALA A 57 -3.37 -2.68 17.24
CA ALA A 57 -4.04 -1.94 18.29
C ALA A 57 -5.24 -1.20 17.69
N ALA A 58 -6.36 -1.21 18.42
CA ALA A 58 -7.44 -0.28 18.12
C ALA A 58 -6.94 1.15 18.33
N LEU A 59 -7.50 2.08 17.55
CA LEU A 59 -7.27 3.50 17.79
C LEU A 59 -7.73 3.82 19.22
N ASP A 60 -6.86 4.47 19.99
CA ASP A 60 -7.25 4.93 21.33
C ASP A 60 -8.24 6.10 21.23
N GLU A 61 -9.06 6.27 22.27
CA GLU A 61 -10.12 7.28 22.26
C GLU A 61 -9.56 8.71 22.17
N GLU A 62 -8.37 8.96 22.73
CA GLU A 62 -7.75 10.29 22.71
C GLU A 62 -7.24 10.66 21.31
N ALA A 63 -6.62 9.71 20.61
CA ALA A 63 -6.17 9.82 19.23
C ALA A 63 -7.35 9.93 18.26
N LEU A 64 -8.42 9.18 18.50
CA LEU A 64 -9.66 9.31 17.73
C LEU A 64 -10.23 10.72 17.84
N GLU A 65 -10.36 11.23 19.06
CA GLU A 65 -10.92 12.56 19.30
C GLU A 65 -10.01 13.67 18.76
N ALA A 66 -8.69 13.51 18.82
CA ALA A 66 -7.75 14.43 18.19
C ALA A 66 -7.92 14.48 16.67
N GLU A 67 -8.09 13.34 16.00
CA GLU A 67 -8.27 13.28 14.55
C GLU A 67 -9.66 13.79 14.12
N VAL A 68 -10.70 13.52 14.91
CA VAL A 68 -12.05 14.11 14.71
C VAL A 68 -11.98 15.63 14.79
N GLN A 69 -11.29 16.17 15.81
CA GLN A 69 -11.12 17.60 15.98
C GLN A 69 -10.29 18.21 14.83
N GLU A 70 -9.22 17.54 14.41
CA GLU A 70 -8.42 17.97 13.26
C GLU A 70 -9.26 18.04 11.97
N GLU A 71 -10.13 17.06 11.75
CA GLU A 71 -11.06 17.07 10.62
C GLU A 71 -12.12 18.18 10.75
N LEU A 72 -12.67 18.44 11.94
CA LEU A 72 -13.61 19.55 12.15
C LEU A 72 -12.95 20.92 11.91
N ASP A 73 -11.72 21.09 12.37
CA ASP A 73 -10.93 22.31 12.20
C ASP A 73 -10.35 22.45 10.79
N ARG A 74 -10.51 21.42 9.94
CA ARG A 74 -9.99 21.44 8.57
C ARG A 74 -10.74 22.44 7.71
N THR A 75 -10.09 23.58 7.50
CA THR A 75 -10.62 24.70 6.71
C THR A 75 -10.32 24.59 5.21
N HIS A 76 -9.40 23.73 4.80
CA HIS A 76 -8.96 23.63 3.41
C HIS A 76 -8.64 22.18 3.03
N GLU A 77 -8.87 21.82 1.79
CA GLU A 77 -8.37 20.58 1.18
C GLU A 77 -7.28 20.90 0.15
N LEU A 78 -6.31 20.00 0.00
CA LEU A 78 -5.28 20.09 -1.03
C LEU A 78 -5.76 19.37 -2.28
N VAL A 79 -6.08 20.13 -3.32
CA VAL A 79 -6.48 19.58 -4.62
C VAL A 79 -5.24 19.51 -5.50
N ARG A 80 -4.83 18.29 -5.87
CA ARG A 80 -3.69 18.07 -6.74
C ARG A 80 -3.87 18.78 -8.08
N VAL A 81 -2.86 19.54 -8.48
CA VAL A 81 -2.81 20.18 -9.80
C VAL A 81 -1.88 19.37 -10.69
N ASN A 82 -2.43 18.81 -11.76
CA ASN A 82 -1.63 18.12 -12.77
C ASN A 82 -1.25 19.12 -13.87
N PHE A 83 0.02 19.50 -13.89
CA PHE A 83 0.53 20.38 -14.93
C PHE A 83 0.96 19.59 -16.17
N THR A 84 0.55 20.06 -17.35
CA THR A 84 1.02 19.57 -18.65
C THR A 84 2.10 20.46 -19.28
N GLY A 85 2.56 21.51 -18.58
CA GLY A 85 3.64 22.37 -19.08
C GLY A 85 4.02 23.63 -18.27
N SER A 86 3.25 24.03 -17.25
CA SER A 86 3.61 25.14 -16.35
C SER A 86 4.04 24.59 -14.98
N GLY A 87 5.13 25.06 -14.39
CA GLY A 87 5.60 24.61 -13.08
C GLY A 87 4.78 25.14 -11.90
N ALA A 88 5.26 24.89 -10.68
CA ALA A 88 4.68 25.46 -9.47
C ALA A 88 4.75 27.00 -9.49
N SER A 89 3.70 27.67 -9.01
CA SER A 89 3.59 29.13 -8.92
C SER A 89 3.15 29.56 -7.53
N LEU A 90 3.21 30.87 -7.27
CA LEU A 90 2.69 31.45 -6.03
C LEU A 90 1.20 31.08 -5.85
N GLY A 91 0.82 30.77 -4.61
CA GLY A 91 -0.51 30.29 -4.23
C GLY A 91 -0.65 28.76 -4.21
N HIS A 92 0.29 28.01 -4.79
CA HIS A 92 0.29 26.55 -4.69
C HIS A 92 0.95 26.08 -3.40
N THR A 93 0.51 24.91 -2.93
CA THR A 93 1.17 24.15 -1.87
C THR A 93 1.93 23.01 -2.52
N VAL A 94 3.22 22.87 -2.21
CA VAL A 94 4.07 21.81 -2.73
C VAL A 94 4.49 20.85 -1.62
N GLN A 95 4.40 19.55 -1.89
CA GLN A 95 5.01 18.52 -1.05
C GLN A 95 6.41 18.27 -1.59
N LEU A 96 7.44 18.52 -0.79
CA LEU A 96 8.83 18.45 -1.22
C LEU A 96 9.65 17.51 -0.35
N GLU A 97 10.55 16.77 -0.99
CA GLU A 97 11.66 16.05 -0.34
C GLU A 97 12.87 16.96 -0.32
N MET A 98 13.38 17.26 0.87
CA MET A 98 14.59 18.05 1.04
C MET A 98 15.72 17.16 1.54
N LYS A 99 16.88 17.27 0.90
CA LYS A 99 18.16 16.71 1.35
C LYS A 99 19.18 17.84 1.47
N ALA A 100 19.97 17.82 2.53
CA ALA A 100 20.94 18.86 2.80
C ALA A 100 22.34 18.29 3.01
N CYS A 101 23.34 18.86 2.35
CA CYS A 101 24.76 18.52 2.54
C CYS A 101 25.59 19.78 2.80
N TYR A 102 26.70 19.67 3.54
CA TYR A 102 27.61 20.81 3.71
C TYR A 102 28.23 21.21 2.37
N ALA A 103 28.20 22.51 2.06
CA ALA A 103 28.73 23.04 0.80
C ALA A 103 30.27 23.06 0.77
N ASP A 104 30.87 23.44 1.91
CA ASP A 104 32.30 23.70 2.05
C ASP A 104 32.84 23.21 3.41
N GLY A 105 34.17 23.21 3.56
CA GLY A 105 34.87 22.74 4.76
C GLY A 105 35.21 21.25 4.76
N GLU A 106 35.65 20.73 5.92
CA GLU A 106 36.06 19.33 6.08
C GLU A 106 34.91 18.33 5.90
N LEU A 107 33.68 18.76 6.19
CA LEU A 107 32.46 17.95 6.06
C LEU A 107 31.79 18.08 4.69
N LYS A 108 32.47 18.66 3.69
CA LYS A 108 31.91 18.88 2.35
C LYS A 108 31.26 17.61 1.77
N ASN A 109 30.08 17.78 1.19
CA ASN A 109 29.22 16.72 0.64
C ASN A 109 28.69 15.70 1.66
N GLN A 110 28.97 15.85 2.96
CA GLN A 110 28.34 15.02 3.99
C GLN A 110 26.95 15.56 4.34
N PRO A 111 25.99 14.68 4.66
CA PRO A 111 24.64 15.09 5.02
C PRO A 111 24.65 15.92 6.30
N VAL A 112 23.84 16.99 6.32
CA VAL A 112 23.66 17.82 7.51
C VAL A 112 22.56 17.19 8.37
N PRO A 113 22.86 16.74 9.61
CA PRO A 113 21.87 16.04 10.42
C PRO A 113 20.65 16.90 10.70
N GLY A 114 19.44 16.38 10.53
CA GLY A 114 18.19 17.10 10.84
C GLY A 114 17.75 18.14 9.80
N LEU A 115 18.41 18.23 8.65
CA LEU A 115 17.99 19.07 7.52
C LEU A 115 17.53 18.25 6.30
N THR A 116 17.35 16.94 6.47
CA THR A 116 16.73 16.06 5.47
C THR A 116 15.33 15.70 5.97
N ALA A 117 14.29 16.07 5.22
CA ALA A 117 12.90 15.89 5.61
C ALA A 117 11.97 15.98 4.41
N ASP A 118 10.78 15.38 4.54
CA ASP A 118 9.63 15.69 3.70
C ASP A 118 8.83 16.82 4.34
N ILE A 119 8.57 17.90 3.60
CA ILE A 119 7.80 19.05 4.10
C ILE A 119 6.73 19.48 3.11
N SER A 120 5.63 20.02 3.66
CA SER A 120 4.62 20.75 2.88
C SER A 120 4.94 22.24 2.95
N LEU A 121 5.14 22.88 1.80
CA LEU A 121 5.46 24.30 1.70
C LEU A 121 4.40 25.04 0.89
N ASP A 122 3.78 26.03 1.50
CA ASP A 122 2.96 27.00 0.78
C ASP A 122 3.87 27.99 0.05
N LEU A 123 3.73 28.07 -1.27
CA LEU A 123 4.46 29.01 -2.10
C LEU A 123 3.80 30.39 -2.00
N GLN A 124 4.18 31.14 -0.99
CA GLN A 124 3.69 32.49 -0.74
C GLN A 124 4.85 33.47 -0.52
N GLU A 125 4.60 34.74 -0.83
CA GLU A 125 5.55 35.80 -0.51
C GLU A 125 5.70 35.94 1.02
N GLY A 126 6.92 36.25 1.47
CA GLY A 126 7.19 36.50 2.89
C GLY A 126 7.39 35.25 3.75
N ASN A 127 7.61 34.07 3.15
CA ASN A 127 8.04 32.90 3.90
C ASN A 127 9.31 33.20 4.73
N PRO A 128 9.48 32.59 5.93
CA PRO A 128 10.64 32.86 6.76
C PRO A 128 11.90 32.23 6.14
N PHE A 129 13.08 32.79 6.44
CA PHE A 129 14.34 32.16 6.08
C PHE A 129 14.49 30.78 6.75
N PRO A 130 14.97 29.73 6.05
CA PRO A 130 15.45 29.75 4.67
C PRO A 130 14.35 29.48 3.62
N LEU A 131 13.11 29.20 4.02
CA LEU A 131 12.02 28.77 3.12
C LEU A 131 11.66 29.79 2.04
N ASN A 132 11.88 31.09 2.25
CA ASN A 132 11.75 32.08 1.17
C ASN A 132 12.62 31.75 -0.04
N ILE A 133 13.87 31.32 0.17
CA ILE A 133 14.78 30.95 -0.92
C ILE A 133 14.20 29.76 -1.69
N PHE A 134 13.58 28.81 -0.99
CA PHE A 134 12.96 27.63 -1.61
C PHE A 134 11.79 28.08 -2.48
N THR A 135 10.92 28.95 -1.95
CA THR A 135 9.80 29.50 -2.70
C THR A 135 10.26 30.25 -3.95
N GLU A 136 11.24 31.14 -3.82
CA GLU A 136 11.83 31.87 -4.94
C GLU A 136 12.41 30.91 -5.99
N GLN A 137 13.26 29.96 -5.59
CA GLN A 137 13.88 29.01 -6.54
C GLN A 137 12.86 28.09 -7.22
N ILE A 138 11.82 27.66 -6.51
CA ILE A 138 10.76 26.79 -7.07
C ILE A 138 9.92 27.57 -8.09
N VAL A 139 9.50 28.79 -7.75
CA VAL A 139 8.62 29.61 -8.59
C VAL A 139 9.38 30.21 -9.78
N GLU A 140 10.54 30.84 -9.56
CA GLU A 140 11.33 31.49 -10.62
C GLU A 140 11.74 30.50 -11.70
N GLN A 141 12.11 29.29 -11.29
CA GLN A 141 12.55 28.27 -12.22
C GLN A 141 11.42 27.35 -12.70
N GLY A 142 10.17 27.63 -12.28
CA GLY A 142 8.98 26.88 -12.65
C GLY A 142 9.13 25.38 -12.46
N MET A 143 9.52 24.93 -11.26
CA MET A 143 9.75 23.51 -11.01
C MET A 143 8.44 22.70 -11.11
N GLY A 144 8.49 21.64 -11.91
CA GLY A 144 7.40 20.69 -12.10
C GLY A 144 7.37 19.56 -11.08
N GLN A 145 6.34 18.72 -11.16
CA GLN A 145 6.26 17.50 -10.35
C GLN A 145 7.38 16.52 -10.71
N MET A 146 7.95 15.86 -9.70
CA MET A 146 9.10 14.97 -9.76
C MET A 146 10.40 15.62 -10.24
N GLU A 147 10.45 16.94 -10.36
CA GLU A 147 11.69 17.65 -10.65
C GLU A 147 12.51 17.86 -9.38
N SER A 148 13.82 17.67 -9.51
CA SER A 148 14.79 17.85 -8.43
C SER A 148 15.80 18.91 -8.81
N LYS A 149 16.09 19.82 -7.88
CA LYS A 149 17.10 20.87 -8.07
C LYS A 149 17.94 21.06 -6.83
N THR A 150 19.18 21.50 -7.04
CA THR A 150 20.13 21.76 -5.96
C THR A 150 20.53 23.22 -5.97
N PHE A 151 20.46 23.88 -4.82
CA PHE A 151 20.90 25.27 -4.64
C PHE A 151 21.60 25.44 -3.29
N GLY A 152 22.48 26.43 -3.21
CA GLY A 152 23.24 26.75 -2.01
C GLY A 152 22.53 27.78 -1.14
N VAL A 153 22.53 27.56 0.16
CA VAL A 153 22.03 28.49 1.18
C VAL A 153 23.11 28.66 2.23
N THR A 154 23.47 29.92 2.52
CA THR A 154 24.38 30.25 3.62
C THR A 154 23.56 30.78 4.79
N PHE A 155 23.65 30.11 5.92
CA PHE A 155 22.97 30.51 7.14
C PHE A 155 23.64 31.73 7.78
N PRO A 156 22.88 32.67 8.36
CA PRO A 156 23.44 33.86 8.98
C PRO A 156 24.17 33.56 10.29
N SER A 157 24.95 34.53 10.78
CA SER A 157 25.75 34.39 12.01
C SER A 157 24.91 34.26 13.28
N ASP A 158 23.68 34.77 13.28
CA ASP A 158 22.75 34.77 14.40
C ASP A 158 21.74 33.61 14.36
N TRP A 159 21.99 32.61 13.51
CA TRP A 159 21.09 31.47 13.36
C TRP A 159 20.91 30.69 14.67
N LYS A 160 19.68 30.22 14.93
CA LYS A 160 19.30 29.54 16.18
C LYS A 160 20.16 28.34 16.53
N SER A 161 20.68 27.65 15.52
CA SER A 161 21.54 26.48 15.67
C SER A 161 23.00 26.89 15.47
N GLU A 162 23.79 26.92 16.53
CA GLU A 162 25.22 27.31 16.50
C GLU A 162 26.01 26.58 15.40
N ARG A 163 25.76 25.28 15.23
CA ARG A 163 26.44 24.44 14.21
C ARG A 163 26.20 24.89 12.76
N LEU A 164 25.17 25.69 12.51
CA LEU A 164 24.82 26.18 11.17
C LEU A 164 25.18 27.66 10.99
N GLN A 165 25.61 28.37 12.04
CA GLN A 165 25.94 29.79 11.92
C GLN A 165 27.10 30.01 10.95
N ASN A 166 26.89 30.86 9.94
CA ASN A 166 27.84 31.10 8.84
C ASN A 166 28.21 29.86 8.01
N VAL A 167 27.43 28.79 8.08
CA VAL A 167 27.70 27.56 7.32
C VAL A 167 26.93 27.57 6.01
N GLY A 168 27.64 27.28 4.92
CA GLY A 168 27.05 27.03 3.61
C GLY A 168 26.53 25.60 3.49
N VAL A 169 25.29 25.45 3.05
CA VAL A 169 24.60 24.17 2.86
C VAL A 169 24.06 24.09 1.44
N LEU A 170 24.23 22.95 0.78
CA LEU A 170 23.60 22.62 -0.49
C LEU A 170 22.31 21.86 -0.20
N PHE A 171 21.17 22.45 -0.58
CA PHE A 171 19.87 21.81 -0.51
C PHE A 171 19.52 21.23 -1.86
N THR A 172 19.25 19.93 -1.90
CA THR A 172 18.60 19.24 -3.01
C THR A 172 17.12 19.08 -2.66
N VAL A 173 16.27 19.74 -3.44
CA VAL A 173 14.81 19.76 -3.26
C VAL A 173 14.15 19.05 -4.44
N MET A 174 13.30 18.07 -4.16
CA MET A 174 12.47 17.40 -5.13
C MET A 174 11.00 17.66 -4.84
N ILE A 175 10.23 18.11 -5.84
CA ILE A 175 8.78 18.29 -5.69
C ILE A 175 8.10 16.96 -5.92
N LYS A 176 7.53 16.36 -4.87
CA LYS A 176 6.72 15.14 -4.99
C LYS A 176 5.35 15.43 -5.56
N GLU A 177 4.72 16.52 -5.14
CA GLU A 177 3.37 16.88 -5.53
C GLU A 177 3.15 18.39 -5.47
N ILE A 178 2.29 18.90 -6.35
CA ILE A 178 1.83 20.28 -6.36
C ILE A 178 0.31 20.26 -6.22
N ALA A 179 -0.21 21.06 -5.30
CA ALA A 179 -1.62 21.15 -5.00
C ALA A 179 -2.05 22.62 -4.82
N GLU A 180 -3.34 22.87 -4.94
CA GLU A 180 -3.99 24.13 -4.59
C GLU A 180 -4.80 23.94 -3.32
N LYS A 181 -4.75 24.94 -2.43
CA LYS A 181 -5.62 25.00 -1.25
C LYS A 181 -7.02 25.43 -1.67
N ARG A 182 -7.96 24.51 -1.62
CA ARG A 182 -9.38 24.80 -1.80
C ARG A 182 -10.04 24.95 -0.44
N ALA A 183 -10.70 26.08 -0.21
CA ALA A 183 -11.42 26.31 1.02
C ALA A 183 -12.60 25.32 1.15
N LEU A 184 -12.72 24.72 2.32
CA LEU A 184 -13.85 23.89 2.69
C LEU A 184 -14.91 24.75 3.41
N PRO A 185 -16.20 24.42 3.27
CA PRO A 185 -17.21 25.01 4.15
C PRO A 185 -16.88 24.66 5.60
N PRO A 186 -17.16 25.56 6.56
CA PRO A 186 -16.97 25.26 7.98
C PRO A 186 -17.86 24.07 8.34
N ARG A 187 -17.25 23.06 8.95
CA ARG A 187 -17.98 21.91 9.47
C ARG A 187 -18.66 22.29 10.77
N SER A 188 -19.88 21.80 10.93
CA SER A 188 -20.67 22.00 12.14
C SER A 188 -20.39 20.90 13.17
N GLU A 189 -20.60 21.20 14.45
CA GLU A 189 -20.53 20.19 15.51
C GLU A 189 -21.52 19.03 15.29
N GLU A 190 -22.61 19.27 14.55
CA GLU A 190 -23.60 18.24 14.19
C GLU A 190 -23.02 17.18 13.23
N GLU A 191 -21.93 17.47 12.51
CA GLU A 191 -21.23 16.51 11.64
C GLU A 191 -20.24 15.63 12.40
N ARG A 192 -19.94 15.96 13.67
CA ARG A 192 -18.94 15.27 14.51
C ARG A 192 -19.16 13.77 14.59
N ASP A 193 -20.40 13.33 14.83
CA ASP A 193 -20.74 11.91 14.94
C ASP A 193 -20.54 11.16 13.62
N THR A 194 -20.79 11.82 12.48
CA THR A 194 -20.57 11.23 11.15
C THR A 194 -19.08 11.10 10.86
N ILE A 195 -18.32 12.17 11.11
CA ILE A 195 -16.85 12.19 10.94
C ILE A 195 -16.20 11.13 11.84
N ARG A 196 -16.65 11.02 13.09
CA ARG A 196 -16.18 10.01 14.03
C ARG A 196 -16.42 8.60 13.51
N ALA A 197 -17.63 8.29 13.05
CA ALA A 197 -17.95 6.97 12.49
C ALA A 197 -17.13 6.65 11.23
N GLU A 198 -16.85 7.63 10.38
CA GLU A 198 -15.99 7.47 9.20
C GLU A 198 -14.53 7.18 9.58
N ILE A 199 -13.98 7.91 10.56
CA ILE A 199 -12.63 7.72 11.08
C ILE A 199 -12.52 6.34 11.75
N GLU A 200 -13.44 6.01 12.66
CA GLU A 200 -13.52 4.69 13.31
C GLU A 200 -13.59 3.56 12.28
N GLY A 201 -14.45 3.70 11.26
CA GLY A 201 -14.60 2.70 10.20
C GLY A 201 -13.31 2.49 9.41
N ARG A 202 -12.64 3.58 8.99
CA ARG A 202 -11.34 3.51 8.29
C ARG A 202 -10.26 2.84 9.13
N HIS A 203 -10.13 3.22 10.41
CA HIS A 203 -9.14 2.62 11.30
C HIS A 203 -9.43 1.17 11.63
N ALA A 204 -10.70 0.81 11.81
CA ALA A 204 -11.11 -0.58 11.99
C ALA A 204 -10.73 -1.44 10.76
N GLU A 205 -10.95 -0.92 9.55
CA GLU A 205 -10.53 -1.60 8.33
C GLU A 205 -9.01 -1.74 8.23
N LEU A 206 -8.26 -0.68 8.52
CA LEU A 206 -6.79 -0.70 8.53
C LEU A 206 -6.25 -1.69 9.57
N ALA A 207 -6.78 -1.68 10.79
CA ALA A 207 -6.40 -2.59 11.86
C ALA A 207 -6.71 -4.05 11.47
N ALA A 208 -7.87 -4.32 10.85
CA ALA A 208 -8.22 -5.64 10.36
C ALA A 208 -7.26 -6.11 9.25
N ARG A 209 -6.89 -5.23 8.31
CA ARG A 209 -5.93 -5.52 7.24
C ARG A 209 -4.54 -5.82 7.79
N GLU A 210 -4.04 -5.01 8.72
CA GLU A 210 -2.72 -5.23 9.31
C GLU A 210 -2.70 -6.50 10.17
N THR A 211 -3.75 -6.75 10.96
CA THR A 211 -3.88 -8.00 11.73
C THR A 211 -3.88 -9.23 10.82
N ALA A 212 -4.64 -9.19 9.71
CA ALA A 212 -4.66 -10.28 8.74
C ALA A 212 -3.29 -10.50 8.07
N LYS A 213 -2.55 -9.42 7.83
CA LYS A 213 -1.19 -9.47 7.28
C LYS A 213 -0.20 -10.06 8.29
N GLN A 214 -0.27 -9.67 9.56
CA GLN A 214 0.58 -10.26 10.61
C GLN A 214 0.31 -11.76 10.77
N LEU A 215 -0.97 -12.15 10.74
CA LEU A 215 -1.36 -13.56 10.75
C LEU A 215 -0.81 -14.32 9.53
N ASP A 216 -0.95 -13.76 8.32
CA ASP A 216 -0.40 -14.35 7.09
C ASP A 216 1.11 -14.55 7.15
N LEU A 217 1.84 -13.60 7.74
CA LEU A 217 3.28 -13.70 7.92
C LEU A 217 3.64 -14.84 8.88
N ALA A 218 2.95 -14.94 10.02
CA ALA A 218 3.18 -16.01 10.99
C ALA A 218 2.85 -17.40 10.39
N ILE A 219 1.74 -17.52 9.65
CA ILE A 219 1.37 -18.76 8.94
C ILE A 219 2.42 -19.11 7.90
N ARG A 220 2.86 -18.12 7.10
CA ARG A 220 3.91 -18.30 6.10
C ARG A 220 5.19 -18.84 6.72
N GLU A 221 5.63 -18.28 7.83
CA GLU A 221 6.84 -18.74 8.52
C GLU A 221 6.69 -20.17 9.04
N SER A 222 5.54 -20.50 9.65
CA SER A 222 5.25 -21.85 10.11
C SER A 222 5.25 -22.86 8.96
N LEU A 223 4.63 -22.54 7.82
CA LEU A 223 4.62 -23.41 6.65
C LEU A 223 6.03 -23.59 6.06
N LEU A 224 6.83 -22.53 5.95
CA LEU A 224 8.19 -22.61 5.44
C LEU A 224 9.14 -23.42 6.35
N GLN A 225 8.87 -23.47 7.66
CA GLN A 225 9.65 -24.28 8.60
C GLN A 225 9.26 -25.77 8.57
N ASN A 226 7.97 -26.06 8.38
CA ASN A 226 7.43 -27.42 8.55
C ASN A 226 7.27 -28.19 7.23
N CYS A 227 7.01 -27.48 6.12
CA CYS A 227 6.86 -28.09 4.80
C CYS A 227 8.21 -28.11 4.06
N ALA A 228 8.44 -29.14 3.23
CA ALA A 228 9.69 -29.29 2.49
C ALA A 228 9.48 -29.06 0.98
N VAL A 229 10.30 -28.18 0.38
CA VAL A 229 10.26 -27.84 -1.05
C VAL A 229 11.65 -28.02 -1.65
N ASP A 230 11.77 -28.83 -2.71
CA ASP A 230 13.03 -29.01 -3.44
C ASP A 230 13.26 -27.86 -4.44
N THR A 231 13.79 -26.74 -3.95
CA THR A 231 14.05 -25.55 -4.77
C THR A 231 15.42 -25.53 -5.45
N GLN A 232 16.33 -26.47 -5.14
CA GLN A 232 17.76 -26.37 -5.47
C GLN A 232 18.01 -26.22 -6.97
N LYS A 233 17.41 -27.09 -7.78
CA LYS A 233 17.59 -27.09 -9.26
C LYS A 233 16.98 -25.85 -9.92
N THR A 234 15.92 -25.30 -9.32
CA THR A 234 15.24 -24.11 -9.85
C THR A 234 16.02 -22.85 -9.52
N VAL A 235 16.52 -22.73 -8.29
CA VAL A 235 17.36 -21.61 -7.82
C VAL A 235 18.62 -21.46 -8.67
N GLU A 236 19.25 -22.55 -9.08
CA GLU A 236 20.45 -22.53 -9.93
C GLU A 236 20.18 -22.08 -11.37
N SER A 237 18.93 -22.20 -11.85
CA SER A 237 18.57 -21.95 -13.25
C SER A 237 17.84 -20.62 -13.50
N VAL A 238 17.42 -19.91 -12.46
CA VAL A 238 16.59 -18.70 -12.58
C VAL A 238 17.29 -17.43 -12.11
N SER A 239 17.07 -16.33 -12.83
CA SER A 239 17.69 -15.03 -12.54
C SER A 239 17.16 -14.39 -11.25
N TRP A 240 15.89 -14.65 -10.89
CA TRP A 240 15.30 -14.08 -9.68
C TRP A 240 15.93 -14.62 -8.40
N ALA A 241 16.52 -15.81 -8.42
CA ALA A 241 17.21 -16.38 -7.27
C ALA A 241 18.49 -15.62 -6.90
N LYS A 242 19.00 -14.77 -7.82
CA LYS A 242 20.14 -13.88 -7.55
C LYS A 242 19.80 -12.71 -6.63
N PHE A 243 18.51 -12.45 -6.39
CA PHE A 243 18.05 -11.40 -5.48
C PHE A 243 18.08 -11.81 -3.99
N GLY A 244 18.58 -13.02 -3.69
CA GLY A 244 18.90 -13.46 -2.34
C GLY A 244 17.86 -14.40 -1.71
N GLU A 245 18.08 -14.72 -0.44
CA GLU A 245 17.33 -15.73 0.31
C GLU A 245 15.81 -15.43 0.41
N ALA A 246 15.45 -14.14 0.47
CA ALA A 246 14.05 -13.71 0.52
C ALA A 246 13.26 -14.19 -0.71
N SER A 247 13.83 -14.05 -1.91
CA SER A 247 13.17 -14.48 -3.15
C SER A 247 13.03 -16.00 -3.24
N THR A 248 13.97 -16.76 -2.68
CA THR A 248 13.85 -18.23 -2.58
C THR A 248 12.74 -18.64 -1.62
N LYS A 249 12.60 -17.96 -0.47
CA LYS A 249 11.50 -18.19 0.48
C LYS A 249 10.15 -17.82 -0.12
N ASP A 250 10.06 -16.72 -0.87
CA ASP A 250 8.83 -16.34 -1.59
C ASP A 250 8.43 -17.42 -2.61
N TYR A 251 9.39 -17.92 -3.37
CA TYR A 251 9.14 -18.98 -4.35
C TYR A 251 8.69 -20.28 -3.67
N ALA A 252 9.39 -20.73 -2.63
CA ALA A 252 9.02 -21.94 -1.87
C ALA A 252 7.61 -21.82 -1.28
N TYR A 253 7.26 -20.65 -0.72
CA TYR A 253 5.94 -20.39 -0.17
C TYR A 253 4.85 -20.46 -1.24
N ASN A 254 5.08 -19.87 -2.41
CA ASN A 254 4.13 -19.94 -3.53
C ASN A 254 3.90 -21.39 -3.99
N MET A 255 4.95 -22.22 -4.05
CA MET A 255 4.81 -23.64 -4.40
C MET A 255 4.00 -24.43 -3.35
N ILE A 256 4.15 -24.11 -2.06
CA ILE A 256 3.33 -24.69 -1.00
C ILE A 256 1.86 -24.31 -1.20
N LEU A 257 1.57 -23.04 -1.44
CA LEU A 257 0.19 -22.56 -1.65
C LEU A 257 -0.46 -23.19 -2.89
N GLU A 258 0.28 -23.35 -3.99
CA GLU A 258 -0.22 -24.00 -5.21
C GLU A 258 -0.59 -25.47 -4.97
N GLU A 259 0.24 -26.22 -4.24
CA GLU A 259 -0.03 -27.63 -3.95
C GLU A 259 -1.16 -27.81 -2.92
N ILE A 260 -1.30 -26.91 -1.95
CA ILE A 260 -2.49 -26.86 -1.08
C ILE A 260 -3.74 -26.54 -1.91
N GLY A 261 -3.68 -25.53 -2.78
CA GLY A 261 -4.80 -25.19 -3.66
C GLY A 261 -5.20 -26.35 -4.57
N ALA A 262 -4.23 -27.08 -5.13
CA ALA A 262 -4.49 -28.27 -5.93
C ALA A 262 -5.13 -29.42 -5.13
N ARG A 263 -4.74 -29.60 -3.86
CA ARG A 263 -5.28 -30.63 -2.97
C ARG A 263 -6.71 -30.31 -2.50
N GLU A 264 -7.00 -29.05 -2.24
CA GLU A 264 -8.30 -28.58 -1.74
C GLU A 264 -9.26 -28.15 -2.88
N GLY A 265 -8.80 -28.15 -4.13
CA GLY A 265 -9.60 -27.75 -5.29
C GLY A 265 -9.85 -26.24 -5.37
N LEU A 266 -8.97 -25.42 -4.77
CA LEU A 266 -9.05 -23.97 -4.74
C LEU A 266 -8.32 -23.36 -5.94
N SER A 267 -8.89 -22.30 -6.51
CA SER A 267 -8.42 -21.71 -7.77
C SER A 267 -7.64 -20.41 -7.57
N SER A 268 -7.80 -19.78 -6.40
CA SER A 268 -7.14 -18.52 -6.06
C SER A 268 -6.29 -18.65 -4.80
N VAL A 269 -5.19 -17.89 -4.77
CA VAL A 269 -4.29 -17.79 -3.61
C VAL A 269 -5.03 -17.23 -2.39
N ASP A 270 -5.98 -16.32 -2.59
CA ASP A 270 -6.73 -15.70 -1.50
C ASP A 270 -7.68 -16.71 -0.82
N GLU A 271 -8.27 -17.64 -1.58
CA GLU A 271 -9.04 -18.75 -1.01
C GLU A 271 -8.15 -19.68 -0.17
N VAL A 272 -6.95 -19.99 -0.64
CA VAL A 272 -5.99 -20.83 0.09
C VAL A 272 -5.56 -20.15 1.39
N LYS A 273 -5.22 -18.85 1.33
CA LYS A 273 -4.88 -18.07 2.54
C LYS A 273 -6.04 -18.01 3.52
N LYS A 274 -7.27 -17.84 3.03
CA LYS A 274 -8.47 -17.86 3.87
C LYS A 274 -8.62 -19.20 4.59
N LEU A 275 -8.51 -20.32 3.87
CA LEU A 275 -8.54 -21.66 4.47
C LEU A 275 -7.46 -21.79 5.56
N LEU A 276 -6.23 -21.39 5.26
CA LEU A 276 -5.12 -21.48 6.22
C LEU A 276 -5.36 -20.64 7.49
N ARG A 277 -5.99 -19.46 7.36
CA ARG A 277 -6.38 -18.66 8.52
C ARG A 277 -7.48 -19.33 9.34
N ASP A 278 -8.46 -19.95 8.68
CA ASP A 278 -9.58 -20.62 9.34
C ASP A 278 -9.12 -21.91 10.06
N GLU A 279 -8.10 -22.59 9.53
CA GLU A 279 -7.54 -23.84 10.09
C GLU A 279 -6.41 -23.60 11.12
N ALA A 280 -5.83 -22.41 11.17
CA ALA A 280 -4.73 -22.08 12.08
C ALA A 280 -5.21 -21.89 13.52
N GLU A 281 -4.48 -22.49 14.46
CA GLU A 281 -4.62 -22.22 15.88
C GLU A 281 -3.78 -20.97 16.23
N VAL A 282 -4.47 -19.84 16.44
CA VAL A 282 -3.83 -18.54 16.65
C VAL A 282 -3.80 -18.18 18.13
N THR A 283 -2.60 -17.91 18.65
CA THR A 283 -2.39 -17.25 19.95
C THR A 283 -2.17 -15.77 19.72
N TRP A 284 -3.09 -14.93 20.21
CA TRP A 284 -2.94 -13.47 20.11
C TRP A 284 -2.03 -12.95 21.21
N LEU A 285 -1.01 -12.19 20.83
CA LEU A 285 -0.07 -11.51 21.72
C LEU A 285 -0.57 -10.11 22.10
#